data_AF-A0A2M7PNE6-F1
#
_entry.id   AF-A0A2M7PNE6-F1
#
_cell.length_a   1.000
_cell.length_b   1.000
_cell.length_c   1.000
_cell.angle_alpha   90.00
_cell.angle_beta   90.00
_cell.angle_gamma   90.00
#
_symmetry.space_group_name_H-M   'P 1'
#
loop_
_entity.id
_entity.type
_entity.pdbx_description
1 polymer ?
#
loop_
_entity_poly.entity_id
_entity_poly.type
_entity_poly.pdbx_seq_one_letter_code
_entity_poly.pdbx_strand_id
1 'polypeptide(L)'
;MQDAPKNYLVITETIVHEIPSKMIKIMIEPADSFSVTVEIDYETQVLGKQTAQLNHLAEFEKEIAPCRTFVFLHELEFLLQNNLIKGGDLSNAIVFINRPVNQQELDRLAKVFNKPTVKVKENGILNNLQLHFENEPARHKLLDVIGDLTLLGKPIKGKITAFRPGHQTNTEFARIIKHTLKV
;
A
#
# COMPACT_ATOMS: atom_id res chain seq x y z
N MET A 1 26.09 -7.00 -15.61
CA MET A 1 25.20 -8.18 -15.45
C MET A 1 26.00 -9.26 -14.75
N GLN A 2 25.42 -9.95 -13.76
CA GLN A 2 26.08 -11.11 -13.13
C GLN A 2 25.88 -12.35 -14.00
N ASP A 3 26.90 -13.22 -14.07
CA ASP A 3 26.92 -14.44 -14.88
C ASP A 3 26.47 -15.66 -14.06
N ALA A 4 25.32 -15.53 -13.39
CA ALA A 4 24.72 -16.56 -12.56
C ALA A 4 23.20 -16.64 -12.84
N PRO A 5 22.62 -17.85 -12.92
CA PRO A 5 21.20 -17.99 -13.15
C PRO A 5 20.41 -17.42 -11.97
N LYS A 6 19.37 -16.61 -12.28
CA LYS A 6 18.49 -16.04 -11.27
C LYS A 6 17.68 -17.17 -10.60
N ASN A 7 17.86 -17.34 -9.30
CA ASN A 7 17.18 -18.39 -8.54
C ASN A 7 15.77 -17.92 -8.14
N TYR A 8 14.73 -18.59 -8.64
CA TYR A 8 13.33 -18.23 -8.39
C TYR A 8 12.71 -19.12 -7.30
N LEU A 9 11.82 -18.53 -6.49
CA LEU A 9 10.86 -19.28 -5.68
C LEU A 9 9.67 -19.65 -6.57
N VAL A 10 9.58 -20.93 -6.93
CA VAL A 10 8.48 -21.45 -7.73
C VAL A 10 7.37 -21.93 -6.81
N ILE A 11 6.19 -21.34 -6.95
CA ILE A 11 5.01 -21.76 -6.19
C ILE A 11 4.39 -22.98 -6.87
N THR A 12 4.30 -24.09 -6.14
CA THR A 12 3.79 -25.37 -6.66
C THR A 12 2.40 -25.73 -6.16
N GLU A 13 1.97 -25.09 -5.07
CA GLU A 13 0.64 -25.24 -4.49
C GLU A 13 0.12 -23.89 -4.01
N THR A 14 -1.20 -23.77 -3.89
CA THR A 14 -1.83 -22.54 -3.41
C THR A 14 -1.62 -22.41 -1.90
N ILE A 15 -1.06 -21.27 -1.47
CA ILE A 15 -0.86 -20.94 -0.06
C ILE A 15 -1.77 -19.76 0.28
N VAL A 16 -2.52 -19.87 1.38
CA VAL A 16 -3.50 -18.87 1.81
C VAL A 16 -3.25 -18.48 3.27
N HIS A 17 -3.33 -17.20 3.56
CA HIS A 17 -3.42 -16.65 4.92
C HIS A 17 -4.65 -15.75 5.01
N GLU A 18 -5.49 -15.99 6.02
CA GLU A 18 -6.78 -15.31 6.17
C GLU A 18 -7.01 -14.93 7.62
N ILE A 19 -7.51 -13.72 7.84
CA ILE A 19 -7.94 -13.20 9.14
C ILE A 19 -9.40 -12.75 8.98
N PRO A 20 -10.37 -13.67 9.13
CA PRO A 20 -11.79 -13.38 8.84
C PRO A 20 -12.36 -12.22 9.68
N SER A 21 -11.93 -12.10 10.94
CA SER A 21 -12.36 -11.01 11.84
C SER A 21 -11.97 -9.61 11.36
N LYS A 22 -11.00 -9.50 10.45
CA LYS A 22 -10.57 -8.24 9.84
C LYS A 22 -10.87 -8.17 8.34
N MET A 23 -11.53 -9.19 7.78
CA MET A 23 -11.75 -9.35 6.33
C MET A 23 -10.46 -9.26 5.50
N ILE A 24 -9.35 -9.76 6.06
CA ILE A 24 -8.04 -9.76 5.40
C ILE A 24 -7.80 -11.15 4.82
N LYS A 25 -7.37 -11.20 3.56
CA LYS A 25 -6.96 -12.44 2.92
C LYS A 25 -5.80 -12.17 1.97
N ILE A 26 -4.74 -12.95 2.05
CA ILE A 26 -3.66 -12.94 1.08
C ILE A 26 -3.37 -14.37 0.65
N MET A 27 -3.20 -14.56 -0.65
CA MET A 27 -2.94 -15.87 -1.22
C MET A 27 -1.95 -15.77 -2.37
N ILE A 28 -1.25 -16.88 -2.60
CA ILE A 28 -0.38 -17.07 -3.73
C ILE A 28 -0.67 -18.40 -4.40
N GLU A 29 -0.78 -18.38 -5.73
CA GLU A 29 -1.13 -19.52 -6.56
C GLU A 29 0.04 -19.87 -7.51
N PRO A 30 0.18 -21.15 -7.91
CA PRO A 30 1.12 -21.55 -8.95
C PRO A 30 0.88 -20.79 -10.25
N ALA A 31 1.95 -20.20 -10.79
CA ALA A 31 1.92 -19.54 -12.09
C ALA A 31 3.33 -19.48 -12.70
N ASP A 32 3.40 -19.49 -14.03
CA ASP A 32 4.67 -19.42 -14.77
C ASP A 32 5.35 -18.04 -14.67
N SER A 33 4.57 -17.02 -14.33
CA SER A 33 5.00 -15.63 -14.23
C SER A 33 4.53 -14.99 -12.92
N PHE A 34 5.14 -13.86 -12.58
CA PHE A 34 4.78 -13.09 -11.40
C PHE A 34 3.69 -12.08 -11.73
N SER A 35 2.60 -12.09 -10.97
CA SER A 35 1.54 -11.08 -11.04
C SER A 35 0.96 -10.81 -9.67
N VAL A 36 0.48 -9.60 -9.41
CA VAL A 36 -0.11 -9.20 -8.13
C VAL A 36 -1.43 -8.48 -8.37
N THR A 37 -2.45 -8.87 -7.63
CA THR A 37 -3.72 -8.13 -7.52
C THR A 37 -3.93 -7.73 -6.08
N VAL A 38 -4.21 -6.45 -5.85
CA VAL A 38 -4.58 -5.92 -4.55
C VAL A 38 -5.94 -5.27 -4.61
N GLU A 39 -6.76 -5.58 -3.63
CA GLU A 39 -8.03 -4.93 -3.35
C GLU A 39 -7.97 -4.30 -1.96
N ILE A 40 -8.28 -3.00 -1.87
CA ILE A 40 -8.44 -2.29 -0.62
C ILE A 40 -9.90 -1.93 -0.41
N ASP A 41 -10.31 -1.93 0.85
CA ASP A 41 -11.60 -1.41 1.27
C ASP A 41 -11.43 -0.76 2.64
N TYR A 42 -11.69 0.54 2.72
CA TYR A 42 -11.58 1.32 3.95
C TYR A 42 -12.96 1.68 4.53
N GLU A 43 -14.06 1.24 3.90
CA GLU A 43 -15.42 1.47 4.38
C GLU A 43 -15.73 2.96 4.63
N THR A 44 -15.13 3.86 3.83
CA THR A 44 -15.38 5.31 3.90
C THR A 44 -15.87 5.85 2.56
N GLN A 45 -16.59 6.97 2.60
CA GLN A 45 -17.05 7.65 1.36
C GLN A 45 -15.90 8.27 0.56
N VAL A 46 -14.81 8.66 1.23
CA VAL A 46 -13.67 9.37 0.61
C VAL A 46 -12.60 8.44 0.08
N LEU A 47 -12.50 7.24 0.65
CA LEU A 47 -11.68 6.14 0.17
C LEU A 47 -12.54 4.88 0.18
N GLY A 48 -13.24 4.68 -0.93
CA GLY A 48 -14.03 3.49 -1.18
C GLY A 48 -13.18 2.31 -1.61
N LYS A 49 -13.86 1.24 -2.03
CA LYS A 49 -13.23 0.05 -2.58
C LYS A 49 -12.42 0.37 -3.84
N GLN A 50 -11.17 -0.07 -3.90
CA GLN A 50 -10.30 0.11 -5.06
C GLN A 50 -9.50 -1.16 -5.33
N THR A 51 -9.22 -1.40 -6.61
CA THR A 51 -8.39 -2.52 -7.06
C THR A 51 -7.19 -2.00 -7.84
N ALA A 52 -6.03 -2.62 -7.65
CA ALA A 52 -4.83 -2.43 -8.46
C ALA A 52 -4.28 -3.79 -8.89
N GLN A 53 -3.72 -3.84 -10.10
CA GLN A 53 -3.16 -5.05 -10.68
C GLN A 53 -1.81 -4.74 -11.34
N LEU A 54 -0.89 -5.66 -11.21
CA LEU A 54 0.39 -5.69 -11.92
C LEU A 54 0.51 -7.04 -12.60
N ASN A 55 0.42 -7.08 -13.93
CA ASN A 55 0.47 -8.32 -14.69
C ASN A 55 1.90 -8.74 -14.99
N HIS A 56 2.77 -7.76 -15.22
CA HIS A 56 4.17 -8.00 -15.53
C HIS A 56 5.09 -7.06 -14.74
N LEU A 57 6.18 -7.59 -14.19
CA LEU A 57 7.15 -6.78 -13.43
C LEU A 57 7.77 -5.63 -14.26
N ALA A 58 7.78 -5.74 -15.58
CA ALA A 58 8.24 -4.67 -16.47
C ALA A 58 7.39 -3.39 -16.38
N GLU A 59 6.14 -3.49 -15.92
CA GLU A 59 5.23 -2.34 -15.75
C GLU A 59 5.47 -1.63 -14.42
N PHE A 60 6.20 -2.24 -13.48
CA PHE A 60 6.35 -1.76 -12.09
C PHE A 60 6.87 -0.32 -12.00
N GLU A 61 7.91 0.01 -12.75
CA GLU A 61 8.55 1.33 -12.71
C GLU A 61 7.58 2.45 -13.08
N LYS A 62 6.72 2.22 -14.07
CA LYS A 62 5.78 3.23 -14.57
C LYS A 62 4.48 3.25 -13.77
N GLU A 63 3.96 2.07 -13.42
CA GLU A 63 2.59 1.91 -12.94
C GLU A 63 2.50 1.87 -11.42
N ILE A 64 3.54 1.42 -10.70
CA ILE A 64 3.47 1.13 -9.27
C ILE A 64 4.48 1.97 -8.46
N ALA A 65 5.73 2.03 -8.91
CA ALA A 65 6.81 2.74 -8.20
C ALA A 65 6.51 4.21 -7.84
N PRO A 66 5.81 5.03 -8.65
CA PRO A 66 5.53 6.42 -8.30
C PRO A 66 4.38 6.60 -7.29
N CYS A 67 3.69 5.52 -6.86
CA CYS A 67 2.51 5.63 -6.00
C CYS A 67 2.88 5.93 -4.56
N ARG A 68 2.45 7.10 -4.06
CA ARG A 68 2.78 7.59 -2.73
C ARG A 68 1.91 6.96 -1.65
N THR A 69 2.44 7.02 -0.43
CA THR A 69 1.69 6.64 0.77
C THR A 69 0.49 7.56 1.00
N PHE A 70 -0.45 7.08 1.80
CA PHE A 70 -1.64 7.82 2.17
C PHE A 70 -1.99 7.61 3.63
N VAL A 71 -2.71 8.57 4.20
CA VAL A 71 -3.10 8.58 5.60
C VAL A 71 -4.46 9.26 5.75
N PHE A 72 -5.25 8.84 6.73
CA PHE A 72 -6.42 9.61 7.14
C PHE A 72 -6.02 10.74 8.08
N LEU A 73 -6.69 11.88 7.97
CA LEU A 73 -6.38 13.05 8.80
C LEU A 73 -6.41 12.75 10.30
N HIS A 74 -7.37 11.95 10.78
CA HIS A 74 -7.47 11.59 12.20
C HIS A 74 -6.27 10.74 12.68
N GLU A 75 -5.74 9.87 11.83
CA GLU A 75 -4.53 9.10 12.12
C GLU A 75 -3.30 10.02 12.15
N LEU A 76 -3.21 10.94 11.19
CA LEU A 76 -2.14 11.92 11.13
C LEU A 76 -2.09 12.77 12.39
N GLU A 77 -3.23 13.24 12.90
CA GLU A 77 -3.30 14.02 14.13
C GLU A 77 -2.80 13.24 15.34
N PHE A 78 -3.23 11.98 15.47
CA PHE A 78 -2.77 11.09 16.53
C PHE A 78 -1.25 10.92 16.48
N LEU A 79 -0.69 10.68 15.29
CA LEU A 79 0.74 10.50 15.10
C LEU A 79 1.55 11.78 15.37
N LEU A 80 1.02 12.95 15.00
CA LEU A 80 1.63 14.25 15.28
C LEU A 80 1.65 14.55 16.79
N GLN A 81 0.52 14.32 17.49
CA GLN A 81 0.43 14.49 18.94
C GLN A 81 1.39 13.56 19.69
N ASN A 82 1.59 12.35 19.18
CA ASN A 82 2.53 11.37 19.74
C ASN A 82 3.95 11.50 19.22
N ASN A 83 4.30 12.58 18.50
CA ASN A 83 5.67 12.85 18.11
C ASN A 83 6.28 11.76 17.19
N LEU A 84 5.45 11.04 16.40
CA LEU A 84 5.83 9.89 15.58
C LEU A 84 6.16 10.23 14.10
N ILE A 85 5.94 11.47 13.66
CA ILE A 85 6.21 11.92 12.29
C ILE A 85 7.11 13.17 12.32
N LYS A 86 8.32 13.00 12.87
CA LYS A 86 9.28 14.11 13.08
C LYS A 86 10.24 14.36 11.91
N GLY A 87 10.33 13.42 10.96
CA GLY A 87 11.25 13.51 9.81
C GLY A 87 10.56 13.55 8.46
N GLY A 88 9.23 13.52 8.42
CA GLY A 88 8.46 13.47 7.18
C GLY A 88 8.13 14.87 6.69
N ASP A 89 8.64 15.23 5.52
CA ASP A 89 7.97 16.24 4.70
C ASP A 89 6.61 15.67 4.29
N LEU A 90 5.59 16.03 5.06
CA LEU A 90 4.22 15.56 4.88
C LEU A 90 3.62 16.01 3.52
N SER A 91 4.35 16.81 2.74
CA SER A 91 4.05 17.12 1.34
C SER A 91 3.90 15.88 0.45
N ASN A 92 4.44 14.73 0.86
CA ASN A 92 4.58 13.54 0.01
C ASN A 92 3.51 12.47 0.27
N ALA A 93 2.59 12.68 1.21
CA ALA A 93 1.51 11.73 1.53
C ALA A 93 0.15 12.25 1.08
N ILE A 94 -0.68 11.38 0.51
CA ILE A 94 -2.08 11.70 0.20
C ILE A 94 -2.88 11.72 1.51
N VAL A 95 -3.60 12.80 1.79
CA VAL A 95 -4.33 12.93 3.05
C VAL A 95 -5.83 12.87 2.78
N PHE A 96 -6.47 11.83 3.30
CA PHE A 96 -7.92 11.62 3.21
C PHE A 96 -8.63 12.22 4.43
N ILE A 97 -9.75 12.89 4.20
CA ILE A 97 -10.53 13.60 5.21
C ILE A 97 -11.93 12.98 5.26
N ASN A 98 -12.17 12.17 6.28
CA ASN A 98 -13.45 11.47 6.49
C ASN A 98 -14.36 12.14 7.53
N ARG A 99 -14.03 13.37 7.96
CA ARG A 99 -14.83 14.17 8.89
C ARG A 99 -14.80 15.65 8.50
N PRO A 100 -15.80 16.46 8.92
CA PRO A 100 -15.72 17.90 8.79
C PRO A 100 -14.46 18.47 9.48
N VAL A 101 -13.85 19.47 8.84
CA VAL A 101 -12.64 20.17 9.31
C VAL A 101 -12.94 21.66 9.30
N ASN A 102 -12.64 22.35 10.40
CA ASN A 102 -12.87 23.79 10.53
C ASN A 102 -11.64 24.60 10.05
N GLN A 103 -11.79 25.92 9.92
CA GLN A 103 -10.71 26.78 9.42
C GLN A 103 -9.46 26.77 10.32
N GLN A 104 -9.62 26.75 11.64
CA GLN A 104 -8.49 26.73 12.58
C GLN A 104 -7.64 25.47 12.40
N GLU A 105 -8.29 24.34 12.14
CA GLU A 105 -7.63 23.07 11.90
C GLU A 105 -6.91 23.07 10.53
N LEU A 106 -7.55 23.61 9.47
CA LEU A 106 -6.89 23.82 8.18
C LEU A 106 -5.67 24.73 8.28
N ASP A 107 -5.73 25.80 9.07
CA ASP A 107 -4.60 26.71 9.29
C ASP A 107 -3.45 26.02 10.03
N ARG A 108 -3.76 25.13 10.98
CA ARG A 108 -2.76 24.28 11.65
C ARG A 108 -2.13 23.30 10.66
N LEU A 109 -2.94 22.64 9.83
CA LEU A 109 -2.43 21.72 8.81
C LEU A 109 -1.53 22.45 7.82
N ALA A 110 -1.90 23.65 7.35
CA ALA A 110 -1.07 24.45 6.46
C ALA A 110 0.35 24.66 7.01
N LYS A 111 0.48 24.93 8.32
CA LYS A 111 1.78 25.03 9.01
C LYS A 111 2.52 23.69 9.02
N VAL A 112 1.83 22.59 9.30
CA VAL A 112 2.41 21.23 9.33
C VAL A 112 2.93 20.81 7.95
N PHE A 113 2.20 21.12 6.88
CA PHE A 113 2.59 20.81 5.49
C PHE A 113 3.52 21.85 4.87
N ASN A 114 3.94 22.88 5.62
CA ASN A 114 4.73 24.02 5.11
C ASN A 114 4.13 24.65 3.84
N LYS A 115 2.81 24.88 3.84
CA LYS A 115 2.06 25.50 2.72
C LYS A 115 1.38 26.80 3.16
N PRO A 116 1.21 27.79 2.26
CA PRO A 116 0.48 29.01 2.58
C PRO A 116 -0.97 28.74 3.00
N THR A 117 -1.62 27.80 2.33
CA THR A 117 -3.00 27.38 2.60
C THR A 117 -3.21 25.92 2.22
N VAL A 118 -4.11 25.24 2.92
CA VAL A 118 -4.64 23.94 2.50
C VAL A 118 -6.18 23.97 2.46
N LYS A 119 -6.77 23.17 1.59
CA LYS A 119 -8.21 23.06 1.37
C LYS A 119 -8.58 21.60 1.15
N VAL A 120 -9.79 21.23 1.56
CA VAL A 120 -10.37 19.93 1.25
C VAL A 120 -11.00 20.00 -0.14
N LYS A 121 -10.64 19.08 -1.03
CA LYS A 121 -11.28 18.92 -2.35
C LYS A 121 -12.62 18.21 -2.19
N GLU A 122 -13.47 18.29 -3.21
CA GLU A 122 -14.80 17.65 -3.23
C GLU A 122 -14.74 16.14 -3.00
N ASN A 123 -13.66 15.49 -3.42
CA ASN A 123 -13.42 14.06 -3.20
C ASN A 123 -12.86 13.71 -1.80
N GLY A 124 -12.84 14.67 -0.87
CA GLY A 124 -12.37 14.45 0.50
C GLY A 124 -10.85 14.33 0.64
N ILE A 125 -10.08 14.72 -0.38
CA ILE A 125 -8.62 14.72 -0.34
C ILE A 125 -8.11 16.14 -0.05
N LEU A 126 -7.09 16.27 0.78
CA LEU A 126 -6.42 17.55 0.98
C LEU A 126 -5.72 17.99 -0.33
N ASN A 127 -5.77 19.29 -0.66
CA ASN A 127 -5.10 19.82 -1.85
C ASN A 127 -3.57 19.93 -1.72
N ASN A 128 -2.95 19.19 -0.79
CA ASN A 128 -1.51 19.19 -0.63
C ASN A 128 -0.79 18.57 -1.84
N LEU A 129 -1.47 17.73 -2.63
CA LEU A 129 -0.91 17.13 -3.85
C LEU A 129 -1.97 16.76 -4.90
N GLN A 130 -1.50 16.43 -6.10
CA GLN A 130 -2.30 15.84 -7.17
C GLN A 130 -1.99 14.35 -7.26
N LEU A 131 -3.03 13.52 -7.38
CA LEU A 131 -2.86 12.08 -7.57
C LEU A 131 -2.20 11.81 -8.93
N HIS A 132 -1.28 10.86 -8.97
CA HIS A 132 -0.71 10.31 -10.19
C HIS A 132 -1.72 9.36 -10.87
N PHE A 133 -2.53 8.66 -10.07
CA PHE A 133 -3.55 7.72 -10.53
C PHE A 133 -4.81 7.84 -9.67
N GLU A 134 -5.98 7.59 -10.24
CA GLU A 134 -7.25 7.59 -9.49
C GLU A 134 -7.27 6.53 -8.37
N ASN A 135 -6.65 5.37 -8.62
CA ASN A 135 -6.49 4.26 -7.68
C ASN A 135 -5.08 4.21 -7.04
N GLU A 136 -4.39 5.36 -6.90
CA GLU A 136 -3.06 5.45 -6.28
C GLU A 136 -2.98 4.77 -4.89
N PRO A 137 -3.99 4.86 -4.00
CA PRO A 137 -3.98 4.12 -2.72
C PRO A 137 -3.88 2.60 -2.88
N ALA A 138 -4.66 2.01 -3.80
CA ALA A 138 -4.58 0.57 -4.08
C ALA A 138 -3.23 0.17 -4.69
N ARG A 139 -2.69 0.99 -5.58
CA ARG A 139 -1.36 0.77 -6.19
C ARG A 139 -0.23 0.89 -5.15
N HIS A 140 -0.34 1.79 -4.19
CA HIS A 140 0.58 1.87 -3.06
C HIS A 140 0.50 0.63 -2.17
N LYS A 141 -0.69 0.08 -1.90
CA LYS A 141 -0.80 -1.20 -1.20
C LYS A 141 -0.27 -2.39 -1.99
N LEU A 142 -0.35 -2.35 -3.32
CA LEU A 142 0.35 -3.30 -4.18
C LEU A 142 1.87 -3.15 -4.04
N LEU A 143 2.40 -1.93 -4.03
CA LEU A 143 3.81 -1.63 -3.78
C LEU A 143 4.27 -2.20 -2.42
N ASP A 144 3.50 -1.98 -1.35
CA ASP A 144 3.75 -2.53 -0.01
C ASP A 144 3.83 -4.06 -0.03
N VAL A 145 2.85 -4.73 -0.66
CA VAL A 145 2.81 -6.20 -0.78
C VAL A 145 4.05 -6.72 -1.51
N ILE A 146 4.44 -6.11 -2.63
CA ILE A 146 5.66 -6.49 -3.36
C ILE A 146 6.88 -6.31 -2.46
N GLY A 147 7.01 -5.14 -1.82
CA GLY A 147 8.12 -4.79 -0.93
C GLY A 147 8.28 -5.78 0.22
N ASP A 148 7.21 -6.04 0.95
CA ASP A 148 7.23 -6.96 2.11
C ASP A 148 7.55 -8.41 1.68
N LEU A 149 7.06 -8.86 0.53
CA LEU A 149 7.37 -10.21 0.03
C LEU A 149 8.80 -10.36 -0.49
N THR A 150 9.50 -9.26 -0.79
CA THR A 150 10.94 -9.34 -1.11
C THR A 150 11.78 -9.86 0.05
N LEU A 151 11.26 -9.85 1.29
CA LEU A 151 11.91 -10.45 2.46
C LEU A 151 12.14 -11.96 2.34
N LEU A 152 11.48 -12.62 1.37
CA LEU A 152 11.76 -14.01 0.99
C LEU A 152 13.15 -14.20 0.34
N GLY A 153 13.82 -13.10 -0.05
CA GLY A 153 15.19 -13.09 -0.56
C GLY A 153 15.37 -13.63 -1.98
N LYS A 154 14.28 -14.01 -2.66
CA LYS A 154 14.28 -14.55 -4.01
C LYS A 154 13.06 -14.05 -4.81
N PRO A 155 13.21 -13.77 -6.10
CA PRO A 155 12.08 -13.49 -7.00
C PRO A 155 11.10 -14.65 -7.03
N ILE A 156 9.80 -14.34 -7.09
CA ILE A 156 8.73 -15.34 -7.01
C ILE A 156 8.18 -15.62 -8.42
N LYS A 157 7.83 -16.87 -8.70
CA LYS A 157 6.95 -17.28 -9.82
C LYS A 157 5.64 -17.78 -9.23
N GLY A 158 4.61 -16.98 -9.38
CA GLY A 158 3.31 -17.19 -8.76
C GLY A 158 2.43 -15.96 -8.88
N LYS A 159 1.12 -16.16 -8.74
CA LYS A 159 0.12 -15.11 -8.76
C LYS A 159 -0.31 -14.79 -7.33
N ILE A 160 -0.17 -13.54 -6.92
CA ILE A 160 -0.60 -13.07 -5.60
C ILE A 160 -1.93 -12.35 -5.72
N THR A 161 -2.86 -12.66 -4.82
CA THR A 161 -4.09 -11.90 -4.63
C THR A 161 -4.19 -11.49 -3.16
N ALA A 162 -4.36 -10.20 -2.88
CA ALA A 162 -4.46 -9.69 -1.52
C ALA A 162 -5.67 -8.76 -1.35
N PHE A 163 -6.48 -9.04 -0.32
CA PHE A 163 -7.66 -8.31 0.10
C PHE A 163 -7.38 -7.65 1.44
N ARG A 164 -7.55 -6.33 1.50
CA ARG A 164 -7.25 -5.47 2.65
C ARG A 164 -5.85 -5.73 3.24
N PRO A 165 -4.77 -5.77 2.43
CA PRO A 165 -3.44 -6.11 2.93
C PRO A 165 -2.87 -5.02 3.86
N GLY A 166 -1.93 -5.43 4.70
CA GLY A 166 -1.14 -4.55 5.55
C GLY A 166 0.17 -5.21 5.97
N HIS A 167 1.15 -4.42 6.41
CA HIS A 167 2.53 -4.90 6.65
C HIS A 167 2.61 -6.10 7.58
N GLN A 168 1.80 -6.12 8.66
CA GLN A 168 1.76 -7.26 9.57
C GLN A 168 1.36 -8.54 8.83
N THR A 169 0.23 -8.53 8.11
CA THR A 169 -0.27 -9.68 7.37
C THR A 169 0.69 -10.09 6.24
N ASN A 170 1.26 -9.12 5.52
CA ASN A 170 2.23 -9.39 4.45
C ASN A 170 3.47 -10.12 5.00
N THR A 171 3.99 -9.65 6.14
CA THR A 171 5.16 -10.26 6.80
C THR A 171 4.83 -11.64 7.36
N GLU A 172 3.66 -11.81 7.97
CA GLU A 172 3.17 -13.12 8.41
C GLU A 172 3.06 -14.09 7.22
N PHE A 173 2.52 -13.63 6.10
CA PHE A 173 2.39 -14.43 4.90
C PHE A 173 3.74 -14.81 4.28
N ALA A 174 4.71 -13.89 4.26
CA ALA A 174 6.08 -14.20 3.85
C ALA A 174 6.68 -15.34 4.71
N ARG A 175 6.44 -15.33 6.03
CA ARG A 175 6.88 -16.42 6.92
C ARG A 175 6.18 -17.75 6.59
N ILE A 176 4.88 -17.72 6.31
CA ILE A 176 4.12 -18.91 5.90
C ILE A 176 4.71 -19.50 4.62
N ILE A 177 4.91 -18.68 3.57
CA ILE A 177 5.53 -19.13 2.32
C ILE A 177 6.90 -19.75 2.58
N LYS A 178 7.74 -19.07 3.38
CA LYS A 178 9.08 -19.55 3.72
C LYS A 178 9.04 -20.93 4.38
N HIS A 179 8.14 -21.14 5.34
CA HIS A 179 7.96 -22.42 6.00
C HIS A 179 7.45 -23.50 5.04
N THR A 180 6.43 -23.21 4.24
CA THR A 180 5.84 -24.17 3.29
C THR A 180 6.86 -24.64 2.26
N LEU A 181 7.65 -23.71 1.71
CA LEU A 181 8.68 -24.02 0.72
C LEU A 181 10.00 -24.52 1.33
N LYS A 182 10.13 -24.51 2.67
CA LYS A 182 11.35 -24.89 3.41
C LYS A 182 12.61 -24.12 2.96
N VAL A 183 12.46 -22.82 2.73
CA VAL A 183 13.53 -21.89 2.28
C VAL A 183 13.93 -20.89 3.37
#